data_AF-A0A2W6XE31-F1
#
_entry.id   AF-A0A2W6XE31-F1
#
_cell.length_a   1.000
_cell.length_b   1.000
_cell.length_c   1.000
_cell.angle_alpha   90.00
_cell.angle_beta   90.00
_cell.angle_gamma   90.00
#
_symmetry.space_group_name_H-M   'P 1'
#
loop_
_entity.id
_entity.type
_entity.pdbx_description
1 polymer ?
#
loop_
_entity_poly.entity_id
_entity_poly.type
_entity_poly.pdbx_seq_one_letter_code
_entity_poly.pdbx_strand_id
1 'polypeptide(L)' 'MTLPEAATRPCDLATLPAEPTTGDLDVAYMRRGAQIAACDGARRLAVETLLAERAMQDAWIKAGARPR' A
#
# COMPACT_ATOMS: atom_id res chain seq x y z
N MET A 1 -0.95 -17.48 -4.74
CA MET A 1 -1.26 -16.10 -5.19
C MET A 1 -0.22 -15.18 -4.61
N THR A 2 0.55 -14.47 -5.43
CA THR A 2 1.57 -13.54 -4.96
C THR A 2 1.01 -12.12 -4.99
N LEU A 3 1.14 -11.38 -3.89
CA LEU A 3 0.74 -9.98 -3.79
C LEU A 3 1.94 -9.08 -4.09
N PRO A 4 1.73 -7.88 -4.67
CA PRO A 4 2.79 -6.89 -4.82
C PRO A 4 3.31 -6.45 -3.45
N GLU A 5 4.60 -6.16 -3.37
CA GLU A 5 5.29 -5.82 -2.14
C GLU A 5 4.64 -4.62 -1.42
N ALA A 6 4.21 -3.61 -2.17
CA ALA A 6 3.47 -2.45 -1.67
C ALA A 6 2.12 -2.80 -0.99
N ALA A 7 1.50 -3.94 -1.33
CA ALA A 7 0.25 -4.37 -0.69
C ALA A 7 0.50 -5.05 0.66
N THR A 8 1.67 -5.66 0.85
CA THR A 8 2.00 -6.48 2.03
C THR A 8 2.98 -5.81 2.98
N ARG A 9 3.72 -4.80 2.53
CA ARG A 9 4.63 -4.01 3.36
C ARG A 9 3.87 -3.40 4.56
N PRO A 10 4.42 -3.50 5.79
CA PRO A 10 3.91 -2.75 6.94
C PRO A 10 4.03 -1.24 6.71
N CYS A 11 3.05 -0.47 7.21
CA CYS A 11 3.17 0.98 7.14
C CYS A 11 4.30 1.47 8.06
N ASP A 12 5.06 2.44 7.59
CA ASP A 12 5.92 3.21 8.48
C ASP A 12 5.05 3.95 9.50
N LEU A 13 5.45 3.92 10.76
CA LEU A 13 4.76 4.63 11.83
C LEU A 13 5.79 5.42 12.64
N ALA A 14 5.59 6.72 12.73
CA ALA A 14 6.39 7.58 13.58
C ALA A 14 6.33 7.08 15.03
N THR A 15 7.50 6.86 15.63
CA THR A 15 7.66 6.51 17.05
C THR A 15 8.16 7.71 17.82
N LEU A 16 7.97 7.66 19.14
CA LEU A 16 8.50 8.67 20.05
C LEU A 16 9.96 8.35 20.40
N PRO A 17 10.76 9.37 20.75
CA PRO A 17 12.05 9.16 21.40
C PRO A 17 11.87 8.56 22.80
N ALA A 18 12.97 8.13 23.43
CA ALA A 18 12.94 7.46 24.74
C ALA A 18 12.36 8.34 25.86
N GLU A 19 12.63 9.65 25.83
CA GLU A 19 12.10 10.64 26.77
C GLU A 19 11.33 11.72 25.97
N PRO A 20 10.06 11.48 25.63
CA PRO A 20 9.30 12.39 24.77
C PRO A 20 8.77 13.62 25.52
N THR A 21 8.77 14.75 24.83
CA THR A 21 8.05 15.96 25.22
C THR A 21 6.62 15.96 24.66
N THR A 22 5.78 16.89 25.11
CA THR A 22 4.45 17.11 24.49
C THR A 22 4.58 17.51 23.01
N GLY A 23 5.59 18.30 22.65
CA GLY A 23 5.82 18.66 21.25
C GLY A 23 6.15 17.45 20.36
N ASP A 24 6.87 16.47 20.91
CA ASP A 24 7.15 15.21 20.19
C ASP A 24 5.87 14.41 19.92
N LEU A 25 4.91 14.43 20.86
CA LEU A 25 3.61 13.79 20.68
C LEU A 25 2.83 14.41 19.53
N ASP A 26 2.74 15.74 19.48
CA ASP A 26 2.00 16.45 18.43
C ASP A 26 2.60 16.19 17.04
N VAL A 27 3.92 16.25 16.94
CA VAL A 27 4.65 15.97 15.69
C VAL A 27 4.47 14.51 15.28
N ALA A 28 4.63 13.56 16.20
CA ALA A 28 4.48 12.13 15.91
C ALA A 28 3.04 11.78 15.50
N TYR A 29 2.04 12.39 16.13
CA TYR A 29 0.63 12.19 15.80
C TYR A 29 0.33 12.64 14.37
N MET A 30 0.71 13.87 14.01
CA MET A 30 0.49 14.41 12.67
C MET A 30 1.25 13.61 11.61
N ARG A 31 2.51 13.26 11.88
CA ARG A 31 3.34 12.46 10.97
C ARG A 31 2.76 11.07 10.74
N ARG A 32 2.27 10.42 11.80
CA ARG A 32 1.67 9.08 11.71
C ARG A 32 0.42 9.10 10.84
N GLY A 33 -0.42 10.12 10.96
CA GLY A 33 -1.58 10.30 10.08
C GLY A 33 -1.19 10.35 8.60
N ALA A 34 -0.19 11.15 8.26
CA ALA A 34 0.32 11.25 6.88
C ALA A 34 0.91 9.92 6.37
N GLN A 35 1.67 9.22 7.21
CA GLN A 35 2.26 7.92 6.84
C GLN A 35 1.19 6.84 6.60
N ILE A 36 0.14 6.80 7.42
CA ILE A 36 -0.99 5.87 7.25
C ILE A 36 -1.70 6.15 5.93
N ALA A 37 -2.02 7.41 5.64
CA ALA A 37 -2.69 7.79 4.40
C ALA A 37 -1.86 7.42 3.15
N ALA A 38 -0.56 7.68 3.18
CA ALA A 38 0.34 7.32 2.09
C ALA A 38 0.46 5.81 1.90
N CYS A 39 0.61 5.05 2.99
CA CYS A 39 0.68 3.60 2.99
C CYS A 39 -0.59 2.97 2.42
N ASP A 40 -1.76 3.42 2.88
CA ASP A 40 -3.05 2.90 2.41
C ASP A 40 -3.28 3.22 0.92
N GLY A 41 -2.95 4.43 0.49
CA GLY A 41 -3.00 4.80 -0.92
C GLY A 41 -2.13 3.90 -1.80
N ALA A 42 -0.90 3.61 -1.37
CA ALA A 42 0.00 2.71 -2.08
C ALA A 42 -0.53 1.26 -2.12
N ARG A 43 -1.05 0.76 -1.00
CA ARG A 43 -1.66 -0.58 -0.92
C ARG A 43 -2.85 -0.69 -1.87
N ARG A 44 -3.76 0.29 -1.82
CA ARG A 44 -4.97 0.30 -2.65
C ARG A 44 -4.62 0.30 -4.13
N LEU A 45 -3.71 1.18 -4.55
CA LEU A 45 -3.25 1.23 -5.94
C LEU A 45 -2.65 -0.11 -6.39
N ALA A 46 -1.82 -0.74 -5.55
CA ALA A 46 -1.19 -2.01 -5.88
C ALA A 46 -2.23 -3.15 -6.04
N VAL A 47 -3.24 -3.21 -5.18
CA VAL A 47 -4.33 -4.19 -5.28
C VAL A 47 -5.21 -3.92 -6.49
N GLU A 48 -5.62 -2.66 -6.72
CA GLU A 48 -6.43 -2.28 -7.87
C GLU A 48 -5.74 -2.63 -9.19
N THR A 49 -4.43 -2.36 -9.29
CA THR A 49 -3.61 -2.71 -10.45
C THR A 49 -3.57 -4.22 -10.67
N LEU A 50 -3.31 -5.00 -9.63
CA LEU A 50 -3.28 -6.46 -9.70
C LEU A 50 -4.62 -7.06 -10.15
N LEU A 51 -5.74 -6.49 -9.69
CA LEU A 51 -7.07 -6.92 -10.10
C LEU A 51 -7.33 -6.59 -11.59
N ALA A 52 -6.92 -5.41 -12.05
CA ALA A 52 -7.03 -5.02 -13.45
C ALA A 52 -6.18 -5.94 -14.36
N GLU A 53 -4.94 -6.24 -13.97
CA GLU A 53 -4.06 -7.18 -14.67
C GLU A 53 -4.70 -8.56 -14.83
N ARG A 54 -5.27 -9.10 -13.76
CA ARG A 54 -5.95 -10.40 -13.79
C ARG A 54 -7.19 -10.38 -14.67
N ALA A 55 -7.99 -9.31 -14.60
CA ALA A 55 -9.15 -9.18 -15.48
C ALA A 55 -8.74 -9.17 -16.96
N MET A 56 -7.63 -8.54 -17.32
CA MET A 56 -7.08 -8.59 -18.67
C MET A 56 -6.61 -9.99 -19.06
N GLN A 57 -5.89 -10.69 -18.18
CA GLN A 57 -5.45 -12.06 -18.42
C GLN A 57 -6.65 -13.00 -18.62
N ASP A 58 -7.67 -12.90 -17.77
CA ASP A 58 -8.90 -13.68 -17.86
C ASP A 58 -9.63 -13.41 -19.19
N ALA A 59 -9.67 -12.16 -19.64
CA ALA A 59 -10.27 -11.78 -20.91
C ALA A 59 -9.50 -12.38 -22.10
N TRP A 60 -8.16 -12.36 -22.08
CA TRP A 60 -7.33 -12.98 -23.12
C TRP A 60 -7.52 -14.49 -23.19
N ILE A 61 -7.56 -15.16 -22.03
CA ILE A 61 -7.83 -16.60 -21.94
C ILE A 61 -9.19 -16.92 -22.56
N LYS A 62 -10.24 -16.15 -22.22
CA LYS A 62 -11.59 -16.32 -22.81
C LYS A 62 -11.62 -16.07 -24.31
N ALA A 63 -10.82 -15.14 -24.80
CA ALA A 63 -10.72 -14.82 -26.23
C ALA A 63 -9.88 -15.84 -27.02
N GLY A 64 -9.26 -16.83 -26.38
CA GLY A 64 -8.34 -17.77 -27.03
C GLY A 64 -7.03 -17.13 -27.49
N ALA A 65 -6.75 -15.89 -27.07
CA ALA A 65 -5.54 -15.16 -27.40
C ALA A 65 -4.50 -15.41 -26.31
N ARG A 66 -3.37 -16.02 -26.65
CA ARG A 66 -2.23 -16.07 -25.72
C ARG A 66 -1.49 -14.73 -25.84
N PRO A 67 -1.31 -13.96 -24.74
CA PRO A 67 -0.43 -12.81 -24.79
C PRO A 67 0.96 -13.24 -25.25
N ARG A 68 1.51 -12.49 -26.22
CA ARG A 68 2.87 -12.68 -26.73
C ARG A 68 3.90 -12.16 -25.73
#